data_AF-A0A925AQS6-F1
#
_entry.id   AF-A0A925AQS6-F1
#
_cell.length_a   1.000
_cell.length_b   1.000
_cell.length_c   1.000
_cell.angle_alpha   90.00
_cell.angle_beta   90.00
_cell.angle_gamma   90.00
#
_symmetry.space_group_name_H-M   'P 1'
#
loop_
_entity.id
_entity.type
_entity.pdbx_description
1 polymer ?
#
loop_
_entity_poly.entity_id
_entity_poly.type
_entity_poly.pdbx_seq_one_letter_code
_entity_poly.pdbx_strand_id
1 'polypeptide(L)'
;MKFQFSIFNVQLDRKRQRSGIASPSIANRKSQFANPHRRAFTLTELLVAISVIILLLALALPAFNFMSGSNSVGAATNVVGATLSRARMDALAVQKRRGVVIYPQESTGRLTAAFIEEKQMDPWVSTKAYVVADYVRIGGDYYVCIAENIAKTPTAASNQDVWRKQDLAEVSYAESLKTCQLYDVVANSDRVLLSAGVDARGAGGDRKLVLRQAEYPIPAVIIFDGSGRVARPEYYLSKEGIIGTEMPARKYYASDRYMINVGQVGLVFFNSESLNNLVGELQLDTGADMTKANKERDWIAENARPVLVNRYNGTLIKGE
;
A
#
# COMPACT_ATOMS: atom_id res chain seq x y z
N MET A 1 -34.40 -5.04 -24.16
CA MET A 1 -33.68 -3.82 -24.56
C MET A 1 -32.28 -4.23 -25.00
N LYS A 2 -31.98 -4.22 -26.31
CA LYS A 2 -30.68 -4.65 -26.88
C LYS A 2 -29.81 -3.40 -27.10
N PHE A 3 -28.67 -3.32 -26.42
CA PHE A 3 -27.65 -2.29 -26.67
C PHE A 3 -26.63 -2.83 -27.68
N GLN A 4 -26.59 -2.22 -28.88
CA GLN A 4 -25.52 -2.39 -29.85
C GLN A 4 -24.36 -1.47 -29.48
N PHE A 5 -23.19 -2.04 -29.19
CA PHE A 5 -21.94 -1.28 -29.07
C PHE A 5 -21.31 -1.12 -30.45
N SER A 6 -21.24 0.13 -30.93
CA SER A 6 -20.54 0.50 -32.15
C SER A 6 -19.08 0.79 -31.82
N ILE A 7 -18.17 0.01 -32.41
CA ILE A 7 -16.72 0.14 -32.24
C ILE A 7 -16.24 1.28 -33.14
N PHE A 8 -15.81 2.40 -32.56
CA PHE A 8 -15.15 3.48 -33.28
C PHE A 8 -13.69 3.10 -33.56
N ASN A 9 -13.38 2.82 -34.83
CA ASN A 9 -12.01 2.72 -35.32
C ASN A 9 -11.37 4.12 -35.35
N VAL A 10 -10.45 4.38 -34.43
CA VAL A 10 -9.60 5.57 -34.46
C VAL A 10 -8.50 5.35 -35.49
N GLN A 11 -8.69 5.87 -36.70
CA GLN A 11 -7.61 6.02 -37.69
C GLN A 11 -6.63 7.09 -37.20
N LEU A 12 -5.43 6.66 -36.81
CA LEU A 12 -4.30 7.57 -36.58
C LEU A 12 -3.73 8.02 -37.93
N ASP A 13 -4.10 9.23 -38.34
CA ASP A 13 -3.52 9.95 -39.47
C ASP A 13 -2.06 10.35 -39.14
N ARG A 14 -1.11 9.45 -39.43
CA ARG A 14 0.32 9.76 -39.44
C ARG A 14 0.64 10.55 -40.71
N LYS A 15 0.50 11.88 -40.63
CA LYS A 15 1.11 12.80 -41.59
C LYS A 15 2.63 12.63 -41.57
N ARG A 16 3.12 11.89 -42.55
CA ARG A 16 4.51 11.90 -43.02
C ARG A 16 4.91 13.33 -43.38
N GLN A 17 5.64 14.01 -42.51
CA GLN A 17 6.52 15.10 -42.93
C GLN A 17 7.79 14.50 -43.53
N ARG A 18 7.74 14.24 -44.83
CA ARG A 18 8.92 14.19 -45.69
C ARG A 18 9.15 15.62 -46.19
N SER A 19 10.19 16.27 -45.71
CA SER A 19 10.67 17.53 -46.29
C SER A 19 12.18 17.56 -46.32
N GLY A 20 12.73 17.45 -47.53
CA GLY A 20 13.93 18.18 -47.96
C GLY A 20 15.28 17.66 -47.46
N ILE A 21 15.72 16.52 -47.95
CA ILE A 21 17.16 16.21 -47.97
C ILE A 21 17.75 16.95 -49.18
N ALA A 22 18.33 18.11 -48.93
CA ALA A 22 19.21 18.78 -49.89
C ALA A 22 20.51 17.96 -49.99
N SER A 23 20.86 17.56 -51.21
CA SER A 23 22.11 16.85 -51.51
C SER A 23 23.32 17.76 -51.27
N PRO A 24 24.24 17.44 -50.34
CA PRO A 24 25.53 18.10 -50.29
C PRO A 24 26.43 17.57 -51.42
N SER A 25 26.84 18.47 -52.30
CA SER A 25 27.90 18.28 -53.29
C SER A 25 29.19 17.82 -52.59
N ILE A 26 29.55 16.55 -52.79
CA ILE A 26 30.82 15.96 -52.32
C ILE A 26 31.94 16.49 -53.20
N ALA A 27 32.46 17.66 -52.82
CA ALA A 27 33.73 18.16 -53.31
C ALA A 27 34.87 17.37 -52.65
N ASN A 28 35.35 16.39 -53.41
CA ASN A 28 36.68 15.78 -53.44
C ASN A 28 37.73 16.38 -52.47
N ARG A 29 37.62 16.09 -51.17
CA ARG A 29 38.68 16.39 -50.20
C ARG A 29 39.64 15.20 -50.18
N LYS A 30 40.76 15.34 -50.90
CA LYS A 30 41.90 14.41 -50.87
C LYS A 30 42.21 14.04 -49.42
N SER A 31 41.96 12.78 -49.10
CA SER A 31 42.21 12.17 -47.80
C SER A 31 43.71 12.02 -47.56
N GLN A 32 44.32 13.04 -46.94
CA GLN A 32 45.57 12.86 -46.21
C GLN A 32 45.23 12.23 -44.85
N PHE A 33 44.93 10.93 -44.84
CA PHE A 33 44.98 10.14 -43.62
C PHE A 33 46.46 9.81 -43.35
N ALA A 34 47.19 10.80 -42.85
CA ALA A 34 48.31 10.49 -41.98
C ALA A 34 47.71 9.67 -40.85
N ASN A 35 48.01 8.38 -40.75
CA ASN A 35 47.64 7.58 -39.59
C ASN A 35 48.44 8.15 -38.41
N PRO A 36 47.84 8.93 -37.49
CA PRO A 36 48.54 9.22 -36.26
C PRO A 36 48.74 7.85 -35.61
N HIS A 37 50.01 7.47 -35.40
CA HIS A 37 50.35 6.29 -34.64
C HIS A 37 49.60 6.39 -33.31
N ARG A 38 48.53 5.59 -33.18
CA ARG A 38 47.76 5.47 -31.95
C ARG A 38 48.74 4.88 -30.94
N ARG A 39 49.30 5.74 -30.09
CA ARG A 39 50.07 5.31 -28.93
C ARG A 39 49.14 4.38 -28.15
N ALA A 40 49.53 3.12 -28.07
CA ALA A 40 48.84 2.16 -27.22
C ALA A 40 49.00 2.63 -25.76
N PHE A 41 47.92 2.54 -24.99
CA PHE A 41 47.94 2.91 -23.58
C PHE A 41 48.99 2.10 -22.84
N THR A 42 49.80 2.78 -22.03
CA THR A 42 50.77 2.11 -21.17
C THR A 42 50.04 1.32 -20.08
N LEU A 43 50.63 0.21 -19.62
CA LEU A 43 50.03 -0.64 -18.58
C LEU A 43 49.69 0.18 -17.31
N THR A 44 50.53 1.16 -16.99
CA THR A 44 50.33 2.10 -15.88
C THR A 44 49.14 3.03 -16.09
N GLU A 45 48.91 3.56 -17.31
CA GLU A 45 47.70 4.36 -17.59
C GLU A 45 46.42 3.54 -17.43
N LEU A 46 46.44 2.28 -17.88
CA LEU A 46 45.29 1.40 -17.74
C LEU A 46 44.97 1.12 -16.26
N LEU A 47 45.99 0.91 -15.43
CA LEU A 47 45.84 0.71 -13.99
C LEU A 47 45.25 1.96 -13.31
N VAL A 48 45.78 3.15 -13.64
CA VAL A 48 45.26 4.42 -13.12
C VAL A 48 43.82 4.68 -13.59
N ALA A 49 43.48 4.37 -14.84
CA ALA A 49 42.12 4.55 -15.35
C ALA A 49 41.12 3.64 -14.61
N ILE A 50 41.46 2.37 -14.41
CA ILE A 50 40.60 1.43 -13.67
C ILE A 50 40.45 1.86 -12.21
N SER A 51 41.52 2.31 -11.55
CA SER A 51 41.43 2.78 -10.17
C SER A 51 40.54 4.02 -10.02
N VAL A 52 40.63 4.97 -10.96
CA VAL A 52 39.75 6.15 -11.00
C VAL A 52 38.30 5.73 -11.26
N ILE A 53 38.03 4.79 -12.16
CA ILE A 53 36.67 4.29 -12.41
C ILE A 53 36.09 3.63 -11.16
N ILE A 54 36.87 2.80 -10.45
CA ILE A 54 36.43 2.15 -9.22
C ILE A 54 36.12 3.20 -8.15
N LEU A 55 36.96 4.23 -8.00
CA LEU A 55 36.73 5.34 -7.08
C LEU A 55 35.44 6.10 -7.42
N LEU A 56 35.22 6.40 -8.70
CA LEU A 56 34.01 7.07 -9.16
C LEU A 56 32.76 6.22 -8.92
N LEU A 57 32.82 4.90 -9.17
CA LEU A 57 31.70 3.98 -8.90
C LEU A 57 31.41 3.88 -7.40
N ALA A 58 32.44 3.85 -6.55
CA ALA A 58 32.27 3.81 -5.10
C ALA A 58 31.53 5.06 -4.56
N LEU A 59 31.74 6.23 -5.17
CA LEU A 59 31.04 7.46 -4.83
C LEU A 59 29.66 7.58 -5.50
N ALA A 60 29.48 7.01 -6.69
CA ALA A 60 28.23 7.10 -7.43
C ALA A 60 27.11 6.22 -6.83
N LEU A 61 27.43 5.02 -6.33
CA LEU A 61 26.43 4.08 -5.82
C LEU A 61 25.58 4.65 -4.66
N PRO A 62 26.16 5.27 -3.61
CA PRO A 62 25.35 5.89 -2.55
C PRO A 62 24.43 7.01 -3.06
N ALA A 63 24.88 7.79 -4.05
CA ALA A 63 24.09 8.87 -4.62
C ALA A 63 22.87 8.35 -5.41
N PHE A 64 23.02 7.24 -6.14
CA PHE A 64 21.89 6.61 -6.85
C PHE A 64 20.80 6.11 -5.90
N ASN A 65 21.18 5.54 -4.75
CA ASN A 65 20.22 5.09 -3.75
C ASN A 65 19.39 6.28 -3.22
N PHE A 66 20.03 7.42 -2.96
CA PHE A 66 19.34 8.64 -2.50
C PHE A 66 18.35 9.19 -3.54
N MET A 67 18.74 9.24 -4.83
CA MET A 67 17.89 9.77 -5.90
C MET A 67 16.69 8.87 -6.23
N SER A 68 16.82 7.55 -6.04
CA SER A 68 15.72 6.62 -6.28
C SER A 68 14.61 6.73 -5.23
N GLY A 69 14.96 7.08 -3.98
CA GLY A 69 14.04 7.14 -2.85
C GLY A 69 13.08 8.33 -2.83
N SER A 70 13.51 9.52 -3.22
CA SER A 70 12.63 10.71 -3.20
C SER A 70 11.54 10.65 -4.29
N ASN A 71 11.90 10.11 -5.46
CA ASN A 71 10.97 9.88 -6.56
C ASN A 71 9.96 8.77 -6.22
N SER A 72 10.36 7.77 -5.44
CA SER A 72 9.48 6.67 -5.06
C SER A 72 8.33 7.14 -4.14
N VAL A 73 8.63 7.99 -3.14
CA VAL A 73 7.61 8.58 -2.24
C VAL A 73 6.59 9.41 -3.02
N GLY A 74 7.04 10.24 -3.97
CA GLY A 74 6.16 11.02 -4.84
C GLY A 74 5.25 10.13 -5.69
N ALA A 75 5.81 9.10 -6.33
CA ALA A 75 5.05 8.14 -7.11
C ALA A 75 4.01 7.37 -6.26
N ALA A 76 4.40 6.89 -5.07
CA ALA A 76 3.50 6.21 -4.15
C ALA A 76 2.36 7.12 -3.68
N THR A 77 2.65 8.40 -3.37
CA THR A 77 1.62 9.39 -3.01
C THR A 77 0.59 9.56 -4.12
N ASN A 78 1.04 9.66 -5.38
CA ASN A 78 0.15 9.80 -6.54
C ASN A 78 -0.72 8.55 -6.73
N VAL A 79 -0.14 7.37 -6.60
CA VAL A 79 -0.86 6.09 -6.69
C VAL A 79 -1.92 5.97 -5.60
N VAL A 80 -1.57 6.28 -4.34
CA VAL A 80 -2.54 6.25 -3.23
C VAL A 80 -3.64 7.30 -3.45
N GLY A 81 -3.31 8.51 -3.90
CA GLY A 81 -4.30 9.55 -4.21
C GLY A 81 -5.28 9.14 -5.29
N ALA A 82 -4.81 8.48 -6.35
CA ALA A 82 -5.66 7.92 -7.41
C ALA A 82 -6.55 6.78 -6.87
N THR A 83 -5.98 5.89 -6.05
CA THR A 83 -6.71 4.76 -5.44
C THR A 83 -7.83 5.24 -4.51
N LEU A 84 -7.55 6.24 -3.67
CA LEU A 84 -8.54 6.88 -2.80
C LEU A 84 -9.65 7.58 -3.59
N SER A 85 -9.29 8.27 -4.67
CA SER A 85 -10.26 8.92 -5.55
C SER A 85 -11.21 7.90 -6.18
N ARG A 86 -10.69 6.74 -6.61
CA ARG A 86 -11.50 5.62 -7.10
C ARG A 86 -12.40 5.04 -6.00
N ALA A 87 -11.86 4.79 -4.82
CA ALA A 87 -12.64 4.21 -3.70
C ALA A 87 -13.81 5.12 -3.31
N ARG A 88 -13.60 6.44 -3.34
CA ARG A 88 -14.65 7.43 -3.14
C ARG A 88 -15.72 7.38 -4.22
N MET A 89 -15.33 7.30 -5.50
CA MET A 89 -16.29 7.17 -6.60
C MET A 89 -17.12 5.89 -6.45
N ASP A 90 -16.50 4.78 -6.04
CA ASP A 90 -17.21 3.52 -5.78
C ASP A 90 -18.17 3.65 -4.58
N ALA A 91 -17.76 4.35 -3.52
CA ALA A 91 -18.63 4.63 -2.36
C ALA A 91 -19.89 5.39 -2.77
N LEU A 92 -19.71 6.44 -3.59
CA LEU A 92 -20.80 7.25 -4.15
C LEU A 92 -21.70 6.44 -5.08
N ALA A 93 -21.13 5.61 -5.95
CA ALA A 93 -21.88 4.83 -6.92
C ALA A 93 -22.76 3.77 -6.24
N VAL A 94 -22.22 3.08 -5.24
CA VAL A 94 -22.93 1.98 -4.55
C VAL A 94 -23.75 2.48 -3.35
N GLN A 95 -23.58 3.74 -2.93
CA GLN A 95 -24.18 4.31 -1.72
C GLN A 95 -23.87 3.46 -0.47
N LYS A 96 -22.67 2.87 -0.42
CA LYS A 96 -22.17 2.02 0.67
C LYS A 96 -20.78 2.46 1.08
N ARG A 97 -20.36 2.11 2.30
CA ARG A 97 -19.00 2.42 2.77
C ARG A 97 -17.97 1.64 1.96
N ARG A 98 -17.00 2.37 1.41
CA ARG A 98 -15.86 1.83 0.66
C ARG A 98 -14.60 2.54 1.13
N GLY A 99 -13.46 1.88 1.06
CA GLY A 99 -12.23 2.47 1.52
C GLY A 99 -11.01 1.92 0.84
N VAL A 100 -9.86 2.37 1.33
CA VAL A 100 -8.55 1.85 0.98
C VAL A 100 -7.84 1.45 2.26
N VAL A 101 -7.29 0.25 2.27
CA VAL A 101 -6.31 -0.19 3.25
C VAL A 101 -4.93 -0.14 2.61
N ILE A 102 -3.94 0.34 3.36
CA ILE A 102 -2.53 0.34 2.98
C ILE A 102 -1.79 -0.52 3.99
N TYR A 103 -1.18 -1.60 3.53
CA TYR A 103 -0.53 -2.59 4.37
C TYR A 103 0.75 -3.15 3.72
N PRO A 104 1.73 -3.60 4.51
CA PRO A 104 2.89 -4.32 4.01
C PRO A 104 2.46 -5.72 3.60
N GLN A 105 2.78 -6.09 2.37
CA GLN A 105 2.54 -7.43 1.85
C GLN A 105 3.77 -8.29 2.08
N GLU A 106 3.61 -9.43 2.75
CA GLU A 106 4.71 -10.33 3.13
C GLU A 106 5.42 -10.93 1.91
N SER A 107 4.68 -11.29 0.86
CA SER A 107 5.24 -11.93 -0.34
C SER A 107 6.18 -11.04 -1.14
N THR A 108 5.96 -9.72 -1.12
CA THR A 108 6.75 -8.76 -1.92
C THR A 108 7.62 -7.85 -1.07
N GLY A 109 7.38 -7.77 0.24
CA GLY A 109 8.01 -6.80 1.13
C GLY A 109 7.65 -5.34 0.81
N ARG A 110 6.64 -5.11 -0.03
CA ARG A 110 6.20 -3.78 -0.47
C ARG A 110 4.86 -3.43 0.16
N LEU A 111 4.59 -2.13 0.23
CA LEU A 111 3.25 -1.67 0.54
C LEU A 111 2.28 -1.93 -0.60
N THR A 112 1.07 -2.33 -0.22
CA THR A 112 -0.06 -2.55 -1.11
C THR A 112 -1.22 -1.66 -0.67
N ALA A 113 -1.82 -0.97 -1.62
CA ALA A 113 -3.12 -0.34 -1.45
C ALA A 113 -4.20 -1.26 -2.02
N ALA A 114 -5.19 -1.64 -1.20
CA ALA A 114 -6.30 -2.49 -1.62
C ALA A 114 -7.64 -1.83 -1.30
N PHE A 115 -8.63 -2.06 -2.15
CA PHE A 115 -10.00 -1.62 -1.91
C PHE A 115 -10.64 -2.49 -0.83
N ILE A 116 -11.30 -1.83 0.12
CA ILE A 116 -12.08 -2.50 1.15
C ILE A 116 -13.54 -2.08 1.07
N GLU A 117 -14.42 -3.00 1.47
CA GLU A 117 -15.85 -2.74 1.66
C GLU A 117 -16.29 -3.16 3.04
N GLU A 118 -17.32 -2.47 3.52
CA GLU A 118 -18.06 -2.95 4.69
C GLU A 118 -18.75 -4.26 4.34
N LYS A 119 -18.40 -5.34 5.06
CA LYS A 119 -19.06 -6.62 4.92
C LYS A 119 -20.38 -6.59 5.65
N GLN A 120 -21.45 -6.80 4.90
CA GLN A 120 -22.78 -6.97 5.45
C GLN A 120 -22.87 -8.32 6.14
N MET A 121 -23.17 -8.32 7.43
CA MET A 121 -23.38 -9.54 8.21
C MET A 121 -24.84 -9.95 8.09
N ASP A 122 -25.13 -10.87 7.19
CA ASP A 122 -26.49 -11.37 7.03
C ASP A 122 -26.86 -12.32 8.18
N PRO A 123 -28.14 -12.39 8.59
CA PRO A 123 -28.62 -13.50 9.41
C PRO A 123 -28.30 -14.82 8.72
N TRP A 124 -27.92 -15.84 9.49
CA TRP A 124 -27.78 -17.19 8.93
C TRP A 124 -29.15 -17.72 8.47
N VAL A 125 -29.17 -18.34 7.29
CA VAL A 125 -30.35 -18.92 6.64
C VAL A 125 -30.01 -20.33 6.19
N SER A 126 -30.76 -21.32 6.65
CA SER A 126 -30.52 -22.75 6.40
C SER A 126 -30.61 -23.21 4.95
N THR A 127 -31.15 -22.36 4.06
CA THR A 127 -31.34 -22.65 2.63
C THR A 127 -30.40 -21.85 1.73
N LYS A 128 -29.59 -20.95 2.28
CA LYS A 128 -28.67 -20.10 1.50
C LYS A 128 -27.35 -20.86 1.30
N ALA A 129 -26.89 -20.93 0.06
CA ALA A 129 -25.53 -21.33 -0.23
C ALA A 129 -24.56 -20.23 0.22
N TYR A 130 -23.60 -20.59 1.05
CA TYR A 130 -22.52 -19.76 1.55
C TYR A 130 -21.22 -20.17 0.90
N VAL A 131 -20.45 -19.17 0.48
CA VAL A 131 -19.11 -19.33 -0.07
C VAL A 131 -18.06 -18.93 0.97
N VAL A 132 -16.81 -19.35 0.74
CA VAL A 132 -15.68 -18.95 1.59
C VAL A 132 -15.63 -17.42 1.72
N ALA A 133 -15.40 -16.94 2.95
CA ALA A 133 -15.43 -15.55 3.38
C ALA A 133 -16.81 -14.89 3.48
N ASP A 134 -17.92 -15.65 3.35
CA ASP A 134 -19.23 -15.14 3.77
C ASP A 134 -19.32 -15.00 5.29
N TYR A 135 -19.89 -13.88 5.75
CA TYR A 135 -20.10 -13.60 7.16
C TYR A 135 -21.57 -13.74 7.54
N VAL A 136 -21.83 -14.47 8.62
CA VAL A 136 -23.20 -14.67 9.12
C VAL A 136 -23.30 -14.38 10.61
N ARG A 137 -24.51 -13.99 11.03
CA ARG A 137 -24.87 -13.80 12.44
C ARG A 137 -25.90 -14.83 12.88
N ILE A 138 -25.64 -15.50 14.01
CA ILE A 138 -26.58 -16.43 14.65
C ILE A 138 -26.41 -16.39 16.17
N GLY A 139 -27.51 -16.25 16.91
CA GLY A 139 -27.47 -16.26 18.39
C GLY A 139 -26.67 -15.12 19.02
N GLY A 140 -26.44 -14.01 18.30
CA GLY A 140 -25.60 -12.89 18.76
C GLY A 140 -24.11 -13.07 18.46
N ASP A 141 -23.70 -14.28 18.11
CA ASP A 141 -22.35 -14.62 17.66
C ASP A 141 -22.18 -14.37 16.15
N TYR A 142 -20.92 -14.26 15.75
CA TYR A 142 -20.49 -14.02 14.38
C TYR A 142 -19.69 -15.21 13.89
N TYR A 143 -19.88 -15.57 12.63
CA TYR A 143 -19.17 -16.68 12.01
C TYR A 143 -18.72 -16.27 10.61
N VAL A 144 -17.53 -16.74 10.22
CA VAL A 144 -17.03 -16.68 8.84
C VAL A 144 -17.06 -18.08 8.25
N CYS A 145 -17.56 -18.17 7.02
CA CYS A 145 -17.55 -19.39 6.23
C CYS A 145 -16.13 -19.65 5.72
N ILE A 146 -15.54 -20.79 6.10
CA ILE A 146 -14.18 -21.18 5.70
C ILE A 146 -14.17 -22.29 4.64
N ALA A 147 -15.33 -22.90 4.36
CA ALA A 147 -15.54 -23.85 3.28
C ALA A 147 -16.98 -23.74 2.76
N GLU A 148 -17.20 -23.97 1.47
CA GLU A 148 -18.53 -23.87 0.85
C GLU A 148 -19.58 -24.74 1.55
N ASN A 149 -20.77 -24.20 1.77
CA ASN A 149 -21.83 -24.90 2.51
C ASN A 149 -23.23 -24.33 2.22
N ILE A 150 -24.27 -25.19 2.28
CA ILE A 150 -25.66 -24.79 2.03
C ILE A 150 -26.54 -24.94 3.28
N ALA A 151 -26.22 -25.84 4.22
CA ALA A 151 -27.17 -26.24 5.26
C ALA A 151 -26.56 -26.48 6.65
N LYS A 152 -25.23 -26.62 6.77
CA LYS A 152 -24.58 -26.80 8.07
C LYS A 152 -24.74 -25.53 8.91
N THR A 153 -25.35 -25.65 10.09
CA THR A 153 -25.50 -24.55 11.04
C THR A 153 -24.16 -24.18 11.69
N PRO A 154 -23.81 -22.87 11.82
CA PRO A 154 -22.53 -22.45 12.40
C PRO A 154 -22.29 -22.86 13.86
N THR A 155 -23.36 -23.03 14.63
CA THR A 155 -23.28 -23.34 16.07
C THR A 155 -23.01 -24.81 16.39
N ALA A 156 -23.13 -25.72 15.41
CA ALA A 156 -22.92 -27.14 15.67
C ALA A 156 -21.43 -27.45 15.77
N ALA A 157 -21.01 -28.14 16.84
CA ALA A 157 -19.62 -28.52 17.05
C ALA A 157 -19.03 -29.35 15.90
N SER A 158 -19.87 -30.10 15.18
CA SER A 158 -19.49 -30.88 14.01
C SER A 158 -19.12 -30.05 12.78
N ASN A 159 -19.39 -28.74 12.80
CA ASN A 159 -19.28 -27.86 11.62
C ASN A 159 -18.13 -26.86 11.74
N GLN A 160 -17.18 -27.08 12.65
CA GLN A 160 -15.99 -26.24 12.81
C GLN A 160 -15.04 -26.30 11.61
N ASP A 161 -15.20 -27.30 10.74
CA ASP A 161 -14.55 -27.44 9.43
C ASP A 161 -15.09 -26.45 8.39
N VAL A 162 -16.31 -25.95 8.58
CA VAL A 162 -17.03 -25.07 7.64
C VAL A 162 -17.20 -23.66 8.17
N TRP A 163 -17.42 -23.53 9.48
CA TRP A 163 -17.65 -22.27 10.15
C TRP A 163 -16.62 -22.04 11.21
N ARG A 164 -16.01 -20.86 11.18
CA ARG A 164 -15.18 -20.38 12.27
C ARG A 164 -15.92 -19.30 13.03
N LYS A 165 -16.16 -19.53 14.32
CA LYS A 165 -16.68 -18.50 15.21
C LYS A 165 -15.67 -17.35 15.28
N GLN A 166 -16.15 -16.14 15.06
CA GLN A 166 -15.38 -14.91 15.21
C GLN A 166 -15.63 -14.43 16.64
N ASP A 167 -14.70 -14.73 17.54
CA ASP A 167 -14.77 -14.28 18.93
C ASP A 167 -14.55 -12.77 19.02
N LEU A 168 -15.63 -12.01 18.85
CA LEU A 168 -15.64 -10.58 19.16
C LEU A 168 -15.69 -10.32 20.67
N ALA A 169 -15.99 -11.34 21.49
CA ALA A 169 -16.16 -11.20 22.94
C ALA A 169 -14.84 -10.96 23.72
N GLU A 170 -13.68 -11.29 23.15
CA GLU A 170 -12.37 -11.12 23.82
C GLU A 170 -11.83 -9.69 23.79
N VAL A 171 -12.49 -8.78 23.08
CA VAL A 171 -12.19 -7.37 23.17
C VAL A 171 -12.97 -6.84 24.38
N SER A 172 -12.25 -6.53 25.45
CA SER A 172 -12.80 -6.07 26.75
C SER A 172 -13.65 -4.76 26.69
N TYR A 173 -13.93 -4.25 25.48
CA TYR A 173 -14.82 -3.11 25.18
C TYR A 173 -16.10 -3.59 24.48
N ALA A 174 -16.79 -4.58 25.06
CA ALA A 174 -17.94 -5.27 24.46
C ALA A 174 -19.13 -4.37 24.06
N GLU A 175 -19.20 -3.12 24.53
CA GLU A 175 -20.24 -2.16 24.11
C GLU A 175 -19.91 -1.40 22.82
N SER A 176 -18.65 -1.05 22.55
CA SER A 176 -18.28 -0.37 21.29
C SER A 176 -18.36 -1.30 20.08
N LEU A 177 -18.20 -2.61 20.33
CA LEU A 177 -18.31 -3.66 19.33
C LEU A 177 -19.69 -3.81 18.69
N LYS A 178 -20.76 -3.34 19.34
CA LYS A 178 -22.10 -3.31 18.70
C LYS A 178 -22.15 -2.37 17.49
N THR A 179 -21.25 -1.39 17.41
CA THR A 179 -21.14 -0.44 16.29
C THR A 179 -19.96 -0.70 15.36
N CYS A 180 -19.16 -1.71 15.68
CA CYS A 180 -17.96 -2.02 14.95
C CYS A 180 -18.29 -2.68 13.61
N GLN A 181 -17.73 -2.12 12.55
CA GLN A 181 -17.97 -2.60 11.20
C GLN A 181 -16.81 -3.46 10.74
N LEU A 182 -17.14 -4.60 10.14
CA LEU A 182 -16.15 -5.47 9.55
C LEU A 182 -15.85 -5.00 8.14
N TYR A 183 -14.56 -4.84 7.84
CA TYR A 183 -14.10 -4.49 6.51
C TYR A 183 -13.21 -5.61 5.98
N ASP A 184 -13.38 -5.92 4.70
CA ASP A 184 -12.52 -6.87 4.00
C ASP A 184 -12.28 -6.41 2.57
N VAL A 185 -11.30 -7.01 1.90
CA VAL A 185 -10.97 -6.70 0.51
C VAL A 185 -12.18 -6.99 -0.36
N VAL A 186 -12.47 -6.05 -1.25
CA VAL A 186 -13.50 -6.25 -2.27
C VAL A 186 -13.03 -7.39 -3.17
N ALA A 187 -13.81 -8.46 -3.24
CA ALA A 187 -13.47 -9.61 -4.08
C ALA A 187 -13.26 -9.15 -5.54
N ASN A 188 -12.21 -9.65 -6.19
CA ASN A 188 -11.79 -9.26 -7.55
C ASN A 188 -11.45 -7.77 -7.73
N SER A 189 -11.18 -7.02 -6.66
CA SER A 189 -10.66 -5.67 -6.79
C SER A 189 -9.16 -5.63 -7.07
N ASP A 190 -8.75 -4.62 -7.83
CA ASP A 190 -7.35 -4.40 -8.13
C ASP A 190 -6.59 -4.05 -6.84
N ARG A 191 -5.43 -4.69 -6.67
CA ARG A 191 -4.46 -4.32 -5.64
C ARG A 191 -3.32 -3.58 -6.30
N VAL A 192 -2.91 -2.49 -5.70
CA VAL A 192 -1.88 -1.63 -6.28
C VAL A 192 -0.65 -1.64 -5.39
N LEU A 193 0.43 -2.22 -5.91
CA LEU A 193 1.74 -2.17 -5.27
C LEU A 193 2.29 -0.75 -5.33
N LEU A 194 2.70 -0.21 -4.17
CA LEU A 194 3.38 1.08 -4.10
C LEU A 194 4.85 0.93 -4.48
N SER A 195 5.46 2.02 -4.92
CA SER A 195 6.88 2.07 -5.31
C SER A 195 7.79 1.41 -4.28
N ALA A 196 8.80 0.67 -4.74
CA ALA A 196 9.77 0.04 -3.86
C ALA A 196 10.48 1.08 -2.98
N GLY A 197 10.87 0.68 -1.77
CA GLY A 197 11.53 1.56 -0.80
C GLY A 197 10.60 2.57 -0.12
N VAL A 198 9.30 2.61 -0.44
CA VAL A 198 8.33 3.47 0.27
C VAL A 198 7.62 2.68 1.35
N ASP A 199 7.54 3.29 2.53
CA ASP A 199 6.62 2.88 3.58
C ASP A 199 5.67 4.06 3.91
N ALA A 200 4.56 3.73 4.53
CA ALA A 200 3.43 4.59 4.75
C ALA A 200 2.68 4.11 5.98
N ARG A 201 2.33 5.06 6.84
CA ARG A 201 1.61 4.75 8.07
C ARG A 201 0.46 5.69 8.28
N GLY A 202 -0.54 5.19 9.00
CA GLY A 202 -1.68 5.98 9.38
C GLY A 202 -1.32 7.09 10.34
N ALA A 203 -1.71 8.32 10.06
CA ALA A 203 -1.67 9.39 11.06
C ALA A 203 -2.97 9.30 11.89
N GLY A 204 -2.84 8.79 13.11
CA GLY A 204 -3.93 8.71 14.08
C GLY A 204 -4.40 10.10 14.50
N GLY A 205 -5.70 10.25 14.77
CA GLY A 205 -6.30 11.52 15.17
C GLY A 205 -6.97 11.49 16.54
N ASP A 206 -6.56 10.56 17.42
CA ASP A 206 -7.13 10.48 18.77
C ASP A 206 -6.20 11.17 19.78
N ARG A 207 -6.79 12.05 20.60
CA ARG A 207 -6.08 12.92 21.56
C ARG A 207 -5.86 12.25 22.92
N LYS A 208 -6.46 11.08 23.20
CA LYS A 208 -6.50 10.50 24.57
C LYS A 208 -5.88 9.12 24.75
N LEU A 209 -5.49 8.41 23.69
CA LEU A 209 -4.75 7.12 23.77
C LEU A 209 -3.24 7.27 23.52
N VAL A 210 -2.72 8.49 23.74
CA VAL A 210 -1.51 9.03 23.09
C VAL A 210 -0.17 8.66 23.74
N LEU A 211 -0.07 8.18 24.98
CA LEU A 211 1.21 8.43 25.66
C LEU A 211 2.32 7.37 25.63
N ARG A 212 2.12 6.12 25.18
CA ARG A 212 3.25 5.18 25.07
C ARG A 212 3.05 4.19 23.90
N GLN A 213 3.91 4.29 22.88
CA GLN A 213 4.29 3.26 21.89
C GLN A 213 3.57 3.03 20.54
N ALA A 214 2.48 3.71 20.13
CA ALA A 214 1.79 3.34 18.87
C ALA A 214 1.43 4.48 17.91
N GLU A 215 2.30 5.47 17.70
CA GLU A 215 1.89 6.72 17.03
C GLU A 215 1.79 6.68 15.50
N TYR A 216 2.01 5.53 14.88
CA TYR A 216 1.76 5.34 13.44
C TYR A 216 1.33 3.90 13.15
N PRO A 217 0.03 3.57 13.29
CA PRO A 217 -0.46 2.23 13.01
C PRO A 217 -0.21 1.84 11.56
N ILE A 218 0.39 0.66 11.38
CA ILE A 218 0.29 -0.14 10.17
C ILE A 218 -0.70 -1.26 10.50
N PRO A 219 -1.82 -1.36 9.78
CA PRO A 219 -2.11 -0.77 8.47
C PRO A 219 -2.79 0.61 8.57
N ALA A 220 -2.71 1.35 7.46
CA ALA A 220 -3.43 2.61 7.33
C ALA A 220 -4.76 2.39 6.61
N VAL A 221 -5.86 2.91 7.16
CA VAL A 221 -7.20 2.69 6.60
C VAL A 221 -7.96 4.00 6.50
N ILE A 222 -8.42 4.28 5.28
CA ILE A 222 -9.24 5.45 4.97
C ILE A 222 -10.55 4.95 4.38
N ILE A 223 -11.65 5.33 5.01
CA ILE A 223 -13.00 4.88 4.63
C ILE A 223 -13.81 6.10 4.19
N PHE A 224 -14.58 5.93 3.12
CA PHE A 224 -15.57 6.87 2.64
C PHE A 224 -16.97 6.33 2.92
N ASP A 225 -17.89 7.21 3.34
CA ASP A 225 -19.31 6.88 3.43
C ASP A 225 -19.99 6.89 2.05
N GLY A 226 -21.28 6.49 1.99
CA GLY A 226 -22.07 6.50 0.75
C GLY A 226 -22.26 7.90 0.13
N SER A 227 -21.95 8.98 0.87
CA SER A 227 -21.91 10.36 0.37
C SER A 227 -20.52 10.81 -0.09
N GLY A 228 -19.55 9.88 -0.12
CA GLY A 228 -18.18 10.12 -0.56
C GLY A 228 -17.36 10.98 0.42
N ARG A 229 -17.81 11.12 1.67
CA ARG A 229 -17.07 11.85 2.72
C ARG A 229 -16.20 10.88 3.49
N VAL A 230 -15.04 11.35 3.94
CA VAL A 230 -14.18 10.55 4.83
C VAL A 230 -14.93 10.27 6.13
N ALA A 231 -15.11 8.99 6.42
CA ALA A 231 -15.70 8.46 7.64
C ALA A 231 -14.59 7.98 8.58
N ARG A 232 -14.83 8.10 9.88
CA ARG A 232 -13.93 7.60 10.93
C ARG A 232 -14.60 6.50 11.75
N PRO A 233 -15.08 5.41 11.13
CA PRO A 233 -15.63 4.31 11.91
C PRO A 233 -14.49 3.59 12.63
N GLU A 234 -14.82 2.95 13.74
CA GLU A 234 -14.02 1.85 14.25
C GLU A 234 -14.12 0.69 13.26
N TYR A 235 -12.98 0.12 12.87
CA TYR A 235 -12.92 -0.97 11.90
C TYR A 235 -12.12 -2.15 12.44
N TYR A 236 -12.41 -3.31 11.85
CA TYR A 236 -11.77 -4.59 12.16
C TYR A 236 -11.22 -5.18 10.88
N LEU A 237 -9.96 -5.60 10.94
CA LEU A 237 -9.34 -6.42 9.90
C LEU A 237 -9.20 -7.84 10.44
N SER A 238 -9.85 -8.79 9.77
CA SER A 238 -9.75 -10.22 10.10
C SER A 238 -8.36 -10.74 9.73
N LYS A 239 -7.79 -11.58 10.61
CA LYS A 239 -6.56 -12.33 10.35
C LYS A 239 -6.75 -13.37 9.25
N GLU A 240 -7.96 -13.93 9.16
CA GLU A 240 -8.37 -14.89 8.14
C GLU A 240 -8.81 -14.22 6.84
N GLY A 241 -9.19 -12.95 6.90
CA GLY A 241 -9.47 -12.15 5.71
C GLY A 241 -8.23 -12.04 4.81
N ILE A 242 -8.46 -11.65 3.57
CA ILE A 242 -7.41 -11.57 2.55
C ILE A 242 -6.22 -10.71 3.03
N ILE A 243 -6.52 -9.57 3.66
CA ILE A 243 -5.49 -8.67 4.23
C ILE A 243 -4.70 -9.38 5.32
N GLY A 244 -5.36 -10.05 6.25
CA GLY A 244 -4.72 -10.73 7.37
C GLY A 244 -3.76 -11.84 6.94
N THR A 245 -4.10 -12.56 5.87
CA THR A 245 -3.23 -13.61 5.30
C THR A 245 -2.02 -13.06 4.55
N GLU A 246 -2.06 -11.80 4.12
CA GLU A 246 -0.98 -11.16 3.36
C GLU A 246 -0.08 -10.26 4.21
N MET A 247 -0.58 -9.85 5.37
CA MET A 247 0.19 -9.07 6.33
C MET A 247 1.16 -9.96 7.11
N PRO A 248 2.39 -9.51 7.38
CA PRO A 248 3.38 -10.31 8.09
C PRO A 248 2.92 -10.57 9.53
N ALA A 249 2.55 -11.83 9.80
CA ALA A 249 1.84 -12.26 11.00
C ALA A 249 2.57 -11.93 12.32
N ARG A 250 3.92 -11.90 12.32
CA ARG A 250 4.73 -11.74 13.53
C ARG A 250 4.95 -10.30 14.00
N LYS A 251 4.78 -9.30 13.12
CA LYS A 251 5.21 -7.91 13.43
C LYS A 251 4.07 -7.00 13.89
N TYR A 252 2.83 -7.31 13.50
CA TYR A 252 1.70 -6.42 13.71
C TYR A 252 0.58 -7.01 14.58
N TYR A 253 0.60 -8.32 14.82
CA TYR A 253 -0.37 -9.02 15.64
C TYR A 253 0.30 -9.47 16.94
N ALA A 254 0.21 -8.66 18.00
CA ALA A 254 0.73 -9.02 19.32
C ALA A 254 -0.07 -10.16 19.99
N SER A 255 -1.20 -10.55 19.40
CA SER A 255 -2.02 -11.70 19.77
C SER A 255 -2.77 -12.20 18.53
N ASP A 256 -3.40 -13.38 18.58
CA ASP A 256 -4.28 -13.90 17.51
C ASP A 256 -5.53 -13.01 17.23
N ARG A 257 -5.53 -11.76 17.68
CA ARG A 257 -6.67 -10.85 17.71
C ARG A 257 -6.63 -9.85 16.55
N TYR A 258 -7.83 -9.47 16.14
CA TYR A 258 -8.17 -8.43 15.16
C TYR A 258 -7.51 -7.08 15.50
N MET A 259 -7.13 -6.32 14.47
CA MET A 259 -6.72 -4.93 14.66
C MET A 259 -7.95 -4.04 14.69
N ILE A 260 -8.14 -3.35 15.82
CA ILE A 260 -9.15 -2.32 16.02
C ILE A 260 -8.46 -0.99 15.84
N ASN A 261 -8.96 -0.17 14.93
CA ASN A 261 -8.49 1.19 14.82
C ASN A 261 -9.63 2.11 14.37
N VAL A 262 -9.43 3.40 14.57
CA VAL A 262 -10.31 4.43 14.06
C VAL A 262 -9.85 4.78 12.65
N GLY A 263 -10.80 4.92 11.72
CA GLY A 263 -10.51 5.43 10.39
C GLY A 263 -9.66 6.70 10.45
N GLN A 264 -8.60 6.72 9.64
CA GLN A 264 -7.59 7.77 9.65
C GLN A 264 -7.96 8.88 8.67
N VAL A 265 -7.49 10.09 8.98
CA VAL A 265 -7.66 11.28 8.13
C VAL A 265 -6.35 11.73 7.50
N GLY A 266 -5.24 11.05 7.81
CA GLY A 266 -3.93 11.36 7.28
C GLY A 266 -3.05 10.13 7.18
N LEU A 267 -2.00 10.30 6.39
CA LEU A 267 -0.94 9.33 6.13
C LEU A 267 0.39 10.05 6.26
N VAL A 268 1.41 9.34 6.71
CA VAL A 268 2.80 9.77 6.56
C VAL A 268 3.48 8.82 5.59
N PHE A 269 4.16 9.35 4.58
CA PHE A 269 4.96 8.57 3.64
C PHE A 269 6.43 8.85 3.85
N PHE A 270 7.27 7.81 3.82
CA PHE A 270 8.71 7.99 4.01
C PHE A 270 9.50 6.91 3.26
N ASN A 271 10.81 7.16 3.13
CA ASN A 271 11.73 6.17 2.59
C ASN A 271 12.04 5.11 3.65
N SER A 272 11.53 3.90 3.44
CA SER A 272 11.72 2.75 4.32
C SER A 272 13.18 2.30 4.43
N GLU A 273 13.96 2.41 3.36
CA GLU A 273 15.38 2.04 3.36
C GLU A 273 16.19 3.03 4.20
N SER A 274 15.91 4.33 4.06
CA SER A 274 16.54 5.36 4.90
C SER A 274 16.23 5.15 6.38
N LEU A 275 14.98 4.81 6.72
CA LEU A 275 14.62 4.49 8.10
C LEU A 275 15.32 3.20 8.57
N ASN A 276 15.33 2.15 7.76
CA ASN A 276 15.97 0.88 8.11
C ASN A 276 17.48 1.01 8.29
N ASN A 277 18.15 1.89 7.53
CA ASN A 277 19.58 2.16 7.69
C ASN A 277 19.86 2.82 9.04
N LEU A 278 19.05 3.81 9.44
CA LEU A 278 19.14 4.43 10.77
C LEU A 278 18.89 3.40 11.89
N VAL A 279 17.86 2.60 11.72
CA VAL A 279 17.40 1.63 12.73
C VAL A 279 18.32 0.41 12.81
N GLY A 280 18.97 0.03 11.71
CA GLY A 280 19.93 -1.07 11.63
C GLY A 280 21.29 -0.73 12.24
N GLU A 281 21.71 0.54 12.20
CA GLU A 281 22.92 1.03 12.86
C GLU A 281 22.80 1.02 14.40
N LEU A 282 21.57 1.12 14.90
CA LEU A 282 21.24 0.90 16.30
C LEU A 282 21.34 -0.60 16.63
N GLN A 283 22.56 -1.09 16.85
CA GLN A 283 22.77 -2.42 17.43
C GLN A 283 21.94 -2.52 18.72
N LEU A 284 21.20 -3.62 18.82
CA LEU A 284 20.35 -4.01 19.94
C LEU A 284 21.21 -4.23 21.19
N ASP A 285 21.65 -3.14 21.81
CA ASP A 285 22.12 -3.22 23.18
C ASP A 285 20.89 -3.52 24.02
N THR A 286 20.92 -4.68 24.68
CA THR A 286 19.79 -5.47 25.20
C THR A 286 18.96 -4.79 26.31
N GLY A 287 19.11 -3.48 26.51
CA GLY A 287 18.42 -2.72 27.53
C GLY A 287 18.09 -1.28 27.13
N ALA A 288 17.29 -1.06 26.08
CA ALA A 288 16.38 0.11 25.96
C ALA A 288 15.60 0.10 24.62
N ASP A 289 14.58 -0.76 24.51
CA ASP A 289 13.66 -0.81 23.36
C ASP A 289 12.95 0.54 23.10
N MET A 290 12.82 1.37 24.15
CA MET A 290 12.26 2.72 24.04
C MET A 290 13.15 3.71 23.27
N THR A 291 14.48 3.57 23.30
CA THR A 291 15.37 4.50 22.61
C THR A 291 15.27 4.33 21.10
N LYS A 292 15.13 3.09 20.63
CA LYS A 292 14.93 2.77 19.22
C LYS A 292 13.59 3.31 18.70
N ALA A 293 12.51 3.06 19.43
CA ALA A 293 11.18 3.57 19.08
C ALA A 293 11.13 5.10 19.05
N ASN A 294 11.78 5.78 20.01
CA ASN A 294 11.87 7.24 20.03
C ASN A 294 12.67 7.77 18.82
N LYS A 295 13.84 7.19 18.51
CA LYS A 295 14.64 7.60 17.34
C LYS A 295 13.91 7.37 16.01
N GLU A 296 13.22 6.25 15.88
CA GLU A 296 12.37 5.99 14.71
C GLU A 296 11.26 7.05 14.59
N ARG A 297 10.58 7.36 15.69
CA ARG A 297 9.54 8.38 15.72
C ARG A 297 10.09 9.76 15.36
N ASP A 298 11.20 10.16 15.97
CA ASP A 298 11.81 11.47 15.77
C ASP A 298 12.29 11.59 14.30
N TRP A 299 12.88 10.53 13.74
CA TRP A 299 13.23 10.50 12.32
C TRP A 299 12.02 10.61 11.41
N ILE A 300 10.92 9.88 11.69
CA ILE A 300 9.68 9.97 10.90
C ILE A 300 9.12 11.41 10.98
N ALA A 301 9.14 12.04 12.15
CA ALA A 301 8.67 13.41 12.30
C ALA A 301 9.48 14.41 11.46
N GLU A 302 10.79 14.18 11.30
CA GLU A 302 11.69 15.06 10.54
C GLU A 302 11.73 14.76 9.03
N ASN A 303 11.54 13.49 8.63
CA ASN A 303 11.83 13.03 7.28
C ASN A 303 10.60 12.51 6.52
N ALA A 304 9.50 12.24 7.20
CA ALA A 304 8.29 11.79 6.53
C ALA A 304 7.55 12.96 5.87
N ARG A 305 6.82 12.62 4.81
CA ARG A 305 5.92 13.52 4.13
C ARG A 305 4.51 13.32 4.70
N PRO A 306 4.01 14.24 5.55
CA PRO A 306 2.63 14.18 6.00
C PRO A 306 1.69 14.52 4.85
N VAL A 307 0.60 13.76 4.76
CA VAL A 307 -0.45 13.96 3.78
C VAL A 307 -1.79 13.80 4.49
N LEU A 308 -2.67 14.77 4.32
CA LEU A 308 -4.03 14.75 4.84
C LEU A 308 -5.00 14.38 3.72
N VAL A 309 -6.01 13.58 4.05
CA VAL A 309 -7.10 13.27 3.13
C VAL A 309 -8.17 14.32 3.34
N ASN A 310 -8.44 15.10 2.31
CA ASN A 310 -9.52 16.08 2.35
C ASN A 310 -10.86 15.36 2.53
N ARG A 311 -11.54 15.71 3.62
CA ARG A 311 -12.79 15.07 4.04
C ARG A 311 -13.89 15.12 2.98
N TYR A 312 -13.92 16.13 2.13
CA TYR A 312 -15.04 16.39 1.22
C TYR A 312 -14.86 15.76 -0.16
N ASN A 313 -13.64 15.75 -0.68
CA ASN A 313 -13.36 15.28 -2.05
C ASN A 313 -12.42 14.07 -2.10
N GLY A 314 -11.86 13.62 -0.97
CA GLY A 314 -10.92 12.50 -0.89
C GLY A 314 -9.54 12.78 -1.47
N THR A 315 -9.24 14.02 -1.88
CA THR A 315 -7.93 14.37 -2.43
C THR A 315 -6.87 14.44 -1.33
N LEU A 316 -5.65 14.07 -1.67
CA LEU A 316 -4.50 14.20 -0.79
C LEU A 316 -3.99 15.65 -0.79
N ILE A 317 -3.93 16.27 0.40
CA ILE A 317 -3.33 17.58 0.66
C ILE A 317 -2.00 17.33 1.36
N LYS A 318 -0.91 17.88 0.83
CA LYS A 318 0.39 17.80 1.48
C LYS A 318 0.37 18.68 2.72
N GLY A 319 0.83 18.17 3.85
CA GLY A 319 1.19 19.03 4.98
C GLY A 319 2.44 19.81 4.59
N GLU A 320 2.38 21.14 4.69
CA GLU A 320 3.55 22.02 4.64
C GLU A 320 4.15 22.17 6.04
#